data_AF-A0A8T4K2A2-F1
#
_entry.id   AF-A0A8T4K2A2-F1
#
_cell.length_a   1.000
_cell.length_b   1.000
_cell.length_c   1.000
_cell.angle_alpha   90.00
_cell.angle_beta   90.00
_cell.angle_gamma   90.00
#
_symmetry.space_group_name_H-M   'P 1'
#
loop_
_entity.id
_entity.type
_entity.pdbx_description
1 polymer ?
#
loop_
_entity_poly.entity_id
_entity_poly.type
_entity_poly.pdbx_seq_one_letter_code
_entity_poly.pdbx_strand_id
1 'polypeptide(L)'
;MNYKNDWGDLSDEPVELWAGDLCSYEEAIQRRIEEERLESEGDRGLAVYLDNHLMSRKIVSMVPTVETWQGRLWGVLEVKSLGPLSPGMLNALMEEWSGQESDGWGEGFEQRPIQTSEGELYVSFWNSGHDFFIATEEQLKGLEQESGMQMGGM
;
A
#
# COMPACT_ATOMS: atom_id res chain seq x y z
N MET A 1 -12.94 11.55 16.90
CA MET A 1 -14.10 11.77 17.82
C MET A 1 -13.96 10.78 18.97
N ASN A 2 -13.99 11.23 20.24
CA ASN A 2 -13.80 10.33 21.39
C ASN A 2 -15.13 9.76 21.87
N TYR A 3 -15.31 8.45 21.78
CA TYR A 3 -16.43 7.75 22.38
C TYR A 3 -16.11 7.46 23.85
N LYS A 4 -17.02 7.81 24.76
CA LYS A 4 -16.95 7.45 26.18
C LYS A 4 -17.77 6.17 26.37
N ASN A 5 -17.22 5.19 27.07
CA ASN A 5 -17.97 4.01 27.47
C ASN A 5 -18.98 4.34 28.61
N ASP A 6 -19.86 3.39 28.93
CA ASP A 6 -20.91 3.53 29.97
C ASP A 6 -20.38 3.82 31.39
N TRP A 7 -19.05 3.78 31.58
CA TRP A 7 -18.37 4.05 32.85
C TRP A 7 -17.55 5.35 32.84
N GLY A 8 -17.65 6.14 31.77
CA GLY A 8 -17.00 7.44 31.64
C GLY A 8 -15.50 7.39 31.36
N ASP A 9 -14.97 6.20 31.08
CA ASP A 9 -13.58 5.99 30.71
C ASP A 9 -13.40 6.12 29.19
N LEU A 10 -12.22 6.55 28.77
CA LEU A 10 -11.84 6.49 27.37
C LEU A 10 -11.68 5.02 27.02
N SER A 11 -12.42 4.54 26.02
CA SER A 11 -12.21 3.17 25.55
C SER A 11 -10.85 3.08 24.87
N ASP A 12 -9.93 2.27 25.40
CA ASP A 12 -8.69 1.85 24.73
C ASP A 12 -8.95 0.86 23.58
N GLU A 13 -10.19 0.80 23.07
CA GLU A 13 -10.57 -0.07 21.97
C GLU A 13 -10.07 0.53 20.65
N PRO A 14 -9.42 -0.26 19.78
CA PRO A 14 -8.95 0.22 18.49
C PRO A 14 -10.13 0.66 17.62
N VAL A 15 -10.00 1.82 17.00
CA VAL A 15 -10.97 2.34 16.03
C VAL A 15 -10.45 2.05 14.63
N GLU A 16 -11.23 1.31 13.86
CA GLU A 16 -10.94 1.06 12.45
C GLU A 16 -11.16 2.34 11.63
N LEU A 17 -10.12 2.76 10.90
CA LEU A 17 -10.15 3.90 10.00
C LEU A 17 -10.41 3.45 8.57
N TRP A 18 -11.23 4.19 7.84
CA TRP A 18 -11.45 3.91 6.42
C TRP A 18 -10.34 4.54 5.58
N ALA A 19 -10.16 4.05 4.35
CA ALA A 19 -9.14 4.57 3.42
C ALA A 19 -9.22 6.10 3.21
N GLY A 20 -10.41 6.70 3.36
CA GLY A 20 -10.57 8.15 3.29
C GLY A 20 -10.04 8.90 4.51
N ASP A 21 -10.19 8.32 5.71
CA ASP A 21 -9.66 8.90 6.95
C ASP A 21 -8.12 8.88 6.95
N LEU A 22 -7.53 7.82 6.39
CA LEU A 22 -6.08 7.65 6.25
C LEU A 22 -5.42 8.74 5.39
N CYS A 23 -6.15 9.44 4.52
CA CYS A 23 -5.59 10.55 3.73
C CYS A 23 -4.96 11.64 4.63
N SER A 24 -5.52 11.86 5.82
CA SER A 24 -4.98 12.85 6.78
C SER A 24 -3.64 12.43 7.39
N TYR A 25 -3.26 11.17 7.22
CA TYR A 25 -2.06 10.54 7.77
C TYR A 25 -1.01 10.21 6.71
N GLU A 26 -1.23 10.59 5.44
CA GLU A 26 -0.35 10.27 4.30
C GLU A 26 1.12 10.58 4.59
N GLU A 27 1.45 11.80 5.04
CA GLU A 27 2.83 12.19 5.35
C GLU A 27 3.45 11.34 6.49
N ALA A 28 2.66 11.00 7.51
CA ALA A 28 3.12 10.23 8.65
C ALA A 28 3.38 8.76 8.25
N ILE A 29 2.50 8.20 7.42
CA ILE A 29 2.63 6.86 6.85
C ILE A 29 3.84 6.82 5.91
N GLN A 30 3.97 7.78 5.01
CA GLN A 30 5.11 7.86 4.10
C GLN A 30 6.44 7.95 4.84
N ARG A 31 6.57 8.82 5.84
CA ARG A 31 7.77 8.90 6.68
C ARG A 31 8.09 7.57 7.35
N ARG A 32 7.06 6.87 7.84
CA ARG A 32 7.23 5.56 8.48
C ARG A 32 7.75 4.52 7.48
N ILE A 33 7.27 4.53 6.24
CA ILE A 33 7.75 3.66 5.16
C ILE A 33 9.24 3.92 4.89
N GLU A 34 9.65 5.19 4.87
CA GLU A 34 11.06 5.56 4.69
C GLU A 34 11.95 5.07 5.85
N GLU A 35 11.45 5.10 7.08
CA GLU A 35 12.14 4.60 8.27
C GLU A 35 12.30 3.07 8.30
N GLU A 36 11.43 2.31 7.62
CA GLU A 36 11.56 0.85 7.49
C GLU A 36 12.66 0.43 6.52
N ARG A 37 13.10 1.33 5.63
CA ARG A 37 14.08 0.99 4.60
C ARG A 37 15.40 0.55 5.25
N LEU A 38 15.85 -0.65 4.91
CA LEU A 38 17.09 -1.19 5.45
C LEU A 38 18.29 -0.69 4.63
N GLU A 39 19.39 -0.36 5.30
CA GLU A 39 20.63 0.03 4.62
C GLU A 39 21.12 -1.07 3.66
N SER A 40 20.91 -2.34 4.01
CA SER A 40 21.24 -3.49 3.17
C SER A 40 20.43 -3.59 1.87
N GLU A 41 19.24 -3.00 1.81
CA GLU A 41 18.42 -2.97 0.59
C GLU A 41 18.98 -1.99 -0.44
N GLY A 42 19.73 -0.97 0.02
CA GLY A 42 20.29 0.07 -0.82
C GLY A 42 19.23 0.67 -1.75
N ASP A 43 19.62 1.00 -2.98
CA ASP A 43 18.70 1.57 -3.98
C ASP A 43 17.75 0.55 -4.61
N ARG A 44 17.92 -0.75 -4.33
CA ARG A 44 17.04 -1.79 -4.87
C ARG A 44 15.74 -1.89 -4.07
N GLY A 45 15.72 -1.45 -2.82
CA GLY A 45 14.56 -1.64 -1.93
C GLY A 45 14.21 -3.12 -1.82
N LEU A 46 12.92 -3.44 -1.86
CA LEU A 46 12.44 -4.81 -1.76
C LEU A 46 12.86 -5.71 -2.93
N ALA A 47 13.40 -5.13 -4.03
CA ALA A 47 13.89 -5.92 -5.17
C ALA A 47 15.16 -6.73 -4.85
N VAL A 48 15.73 -6.60 -3.64
CA VAL A 48 16.78 -7.51 -3.14
C VAL A 48 16.23 -8.88 -2.76
N TYR A 49 14.94 -8.99 -2.45
CA TYR A 49 14.28 -10.23 -2.02
C TYR A 49 13.69 -11.03 -3.18
N LEU A 50 13.83 -10.56 -4.43
CA LEU A 50 13.37 -11.28 -5.61
C LEU A 50 14.21 -12.54 -5.86
N ASP A 51 13.63 -13.71 -5.60
CA ASP A 51 14.27 -15.00 -5.86
C ASP A 51 14.32 -15.36 -7.35
N ASN A 52 13.38 -14.86 -8.15
CA ASN A 52 13.32 -15.13 -9.57
C ASN A 52 14.47 -14.44 -10.33
N HIS A 53 15.43 -15.23 -10.84
CA HIS A 53 16.61 -14.72 -11.57
C HIS A 53 16.32 -13.86 -12.79
N LEU A 54 15.20 -14.08 -13.49
CA LEU A 54 14.83 -13.23 -14.63
C LEU A 54 14.30 -11.89 -14.13
N MET A 55 13.48 -11.90 -13.08
CA MET A 55 12.96 -10.68 -12.47
C MET A 55 14.06 -9.86 -11.82
N SER A 56 14.96 -10.47 -11.04
CA SER A 56 16.04 -9.75 -10.36
C SER A 56 17.01 -9.04 -11.32
N ARG A 57 17.14 -9.52 -12.56
CA ARG A 57 17.89 -8.85 -13.64
C ARG A 57 17.12 -7.71 -14.30
N LYS A 58 15.80 -7.84 -14.41
CA LYS A 58 14.93 -6.89 -15.12
C LYS A 58 14.48 -5.75 -14.22
N ILE A 59 14.18 -6.05 -12.95
CA ILE A 59 13.73 -5.11 -11.92
C ILE A 59 14.94 -4.46 -11.28
N VAL A 60 14.98 -3.15 -11.34
CA VAL A 60 16.02 -2.29 -10.76
C VAL A 60 15.68 -1.99 -9.31
N SER A 61 14.44 -1.61 -9.02
CA SER A 61 13.98 -1.29 -7.66
C SER A 61 12.51 -1.61 -7.47
N MET A 62 12.14 -1.90 -6.23
CA MET A 62 10.77 -2.03 -5.72
C MET A 62 10.70 -1.25 -4.42
N VAL A 63 9.99 -0.13 -4.41
CA VAL A 63 9.95 0.80 -3.27
C VAL A 63 8.48 1.02 -2.86
N PRO A 64 8.08 0.54 -1.68
CA PRO A 64 6.76 0.85 -1.13
C PRO A 64 6.60 2.35 -0.89
N THR A 65 5.38 2.85 -1.07
CA THR A 65 4.96 4.21 -0.73
C THR A 65 3.43 4.25 -0.60
N VAL A 66 2.87 5.43 -0.41
CA VAL A 66 1.43 5.69 -0.45
C VAL A 66 1.12 6.89 -1.36
N GLU A 67 -0.08 6.90 -1.93
CA GLU A 67 -0.59 8.04 -2.71
C GLU A 67 -2.08 8.25 -2.43
N THR A 68 -2.49 9.48 -2.15
CA THR A 68 -3.91 9.84 -2.13
C THR A 68 -4.47 9.97 -3.55
N TRP A 69 -5.47 9.16 -3.88
CA TRP A 69 -6.21 9.25 -5.14
C TRP A 69 -7.72 9.13 -4.92
N GLN A 70 -8.47 10.11 -5.43
CA GLN A 70 -9.92 10.25 -5.26
C GLN A 70 -10.42 10.15 -3.80
N GLY A 71 -9.70 10.80 -2.87
CA GLY A 71 -10.09 10.84 -1.45
C GLY A 71 -9.94 9.49 -0.73
N ARG A 72 -9.10 8.60 -1.26
CA ARG A 72 -8.67 7.35 -0.62
C ARG A 72 -7.16 7.30 -0.65
N LEU A 73 -6.55 6.86 0.46
CA LEU A 73 -5.12 6.55 0.49
C LEU A 73 -4.90 5.15 -0.10
N TRP A 74 -3.97 5.05 -1.05
CA TRP A 74 -3.59 3.79 -1.69
C TRP A 74 -2.20 3.37 -1.24
N GLY A 75 -2.04 2.07 -0.96
CA GLY A 75 -0.71 1.44 -0.92
C GLY A 75 -0.15 1.33 -2.33
N VAL A 76 1.09 1.78 -2.53
CA VAL A 76 1.73 1.86 -3.85
C VAL A 76 3.08 1.17 -3.80
N LEU A 77 3.38 0.41 -4.85
CA LEU A 77 4.73 -0.07 -5.12
C LEU A 77 5.31 0.65 -6.34
N GLU A 78 6.31 1.49 -6.13
CA GLU A 78 7.07 2.10 -7.21
C GLU A 78 8.09 1.10 -7.75
N VAL A 79 7.96 0.76 -9.04
CA VAL A 79 8.82 -0.23 -9.70
C VAL A 79 9.60 0.38 -10.84
N LYS A 80 10.92 0.31 -10.76
CA LYS A 80 11.83 0.66 -11.86
C LYS A 80 12.32 -0.61 -12.55
N SER A 81 12.22 -0.67 -13.87
CA SER A 81 12.65 -1.82 -14.66
C SER A 81 13.49 -1.44 -15.88
N LEU A 82 14.32 -2.37 -16.35
CA LEU A 82 15.14 -2.23 -17.55
C LEU A 82 14.29 -2.44 -18.81
N GLY A 83 13.47 -1.45 -19.12
CA GLY A 83 12.49 -1.48 -20.21
C GLY A 83 11.22 -2.26 -19.85
N PRO A 84 10.22 -2.31 -20.75
CA PRO A 84 8.89 -2.81 -20.44
C PRO A 84 8.88 -4.24 -19.89
N LEU A 85 7.94 -4.49 -18.96
CA LEU A 85 7.63 -5.82 -18.47
C LEU A 85 6.64 -6.51 -19.42
N SER A 86 6.84 -7.80 -19.65
CA SER A 86 5.83 -8.61 -20.32
C SER A 86 4.65 -8.82 -19.37
N PRO A 87 3.44 -9.15 -19.88
CA PRO A 87 2.29 -9.44 -19.02
C PRO A 87 2.58 -10.50 -17.96
N GLY A 88 3.32 -11.56 -18.31
CA GLY A 88 3.71 -12.59 -17.35
C GLY A 88 4.68 -12.10 -16.26
N MET A 89 5.61 -11.19 -16.59
CA MET A 89 6.50 -10.59 -15.59
C MET A 89 5.76 -9.59 -14.70
N LEU A 90 4.77 -8.87 -15.24
CA LEU A 90 3.93 -7.97 -14.46
C LEU A 90 3.07 -8.76 -13.47
N ASN A 91 2.45 -9.86 -13.90
CA ASN A 91 1.68 -10.73 -13.00
C ASN A 91 2.56 -11.31 -11.88
N ALA A 92 3.74 -11.83 -12.23
CA ALA A 92 4.68 -12.32 -11.21
C ALA A 92 5.10 -11.20 -10.24
N LEU A 93 5.30 -9.97 -10.72
CA LEU A 93 5.61 -8.82 -9.86
C LEU A 93 4.45 -8.47 -8.92
N MET A 94 3.20 -8.58 -9.37
CA MET A 94 2.03 -8.38 -8.52
C MET A 94 1.90 -9.48 -7.46
N GLU A 95 2.22 -10.73 -7.80
CA GLU A 95 2.26 -11.84 -6.84
C GLU A 95 3.36 -11.63 -5.77
N GLU A 96 4.57 -11.22 -6.20
CA GLU A 96 5.67 -10.88 -5.29
C GLU A 96 5.29 -9.71 -4.38
N TRP A 97 4.61 -8.68 -4.91
CA TRP A 97 4.13 -7.56 -4.11
C TRP A 97 3.08 -7.99 -3.09
N SER A 98 2.09 -8.79 -3.52
CA SER A 98 1.07 -9.33 -2.61
C SER A 98 1.70 -10.14 -1.47
N GLY A 99 2.74 -10.93 -1.74
CA GLY A 99 3.44 -11.69 -0.71
C GLY A 99 4.20 -10.80 0.26
N GLN A 100 4.84 -9.73 -0.24
CA GLN A 100 5.49 -8.73 0.60
C GLN A 100 4.49 -7.99 1.49
N GLU A 101 3.31 -7.62 0.97
CA GLU A 101 2.26 -6.97 1.76
C GLU A 101 1.69 -7.90 2.85
N SER A 102 1.58 -9.21 2.59
CA SER A 102 0.93 -10.15 3.51
C SER A 102 1.82 -10.73 4.61
N ASP A 103 3.07 -11.08 4.29
CA ASP A 103 3.95 -11.91 5.15
C ASP A 103 5.40 -11.36 5.21
N GLY A 104 5.74 -10.45 4.31
CA GLY A 104 7.06 -9.85 4.25
C GLY A 104 7.11 -8.48 4.92
N TRP A 105 7.50 -7.48 4.14
CA TRP A 105 7.57 -6.09 4.59
C TRP A 105 6.29 -5.59 5.26
N GLY A 106 5.11 -5.92 4.72
CA GLY A 106 3.82 -5.43 5.18
C GLY A 106 3.42 -5.95 6.56
N GLU A 107 3.70 -7.22 6.88
CA GLU A 107 3.47 -7.77 8.22
C GLU A 107 4.31 -7.01 9.27
N GLY A 108 5.60 -6.79 8.96
CA GLY A 108 6.49 -6.02 9.81
C GLY A 108 6.09 -4.54 9.95
N PHE A 109 5.54 -3.95 8.89
CA PHE A 109 5.02 -2.58 8.91
C PHE A 109 3.81 -2.47 9.84
N GLU A 110 2.85 -3.40 9.71
CA GLU A 110 1.62 -3.42 10.50
C GLU A 110 1.88 -3.56 11.99
N GLN A 111 2.87 -4.37 12.41
CA GLN A 111 3.15 -4.62 13.83
C GLN A 111 3.74 -3.43 14.60
N ARG A 112 4.04 -2.31 13.93
CA ARG A 112 4.80 -1.20 14.52
C ARG A 112 4.03 0.12 14.40
N PRO A 113 3.61 0.72 15.54
CA PRO A 113 2.74 1.89 15.50
C PRO A 113 3.41 3.14 14.92
N ILE A 114 2.62 3.94 14.23
CA ILE A 114 2.93 5.32 13.87
C ILE A 114 2.37 6.21 14.97
N GLN A 115 3.24 6.98 15.62
CA GLN A 115 2.82 7.90 16.68
C GLN A 115 2.18 9.16 16.06
N THR A 116 0.92 9.42 16.42
CA THR A 116 0.15 10.58 15.95
C THR A 116 -0.34 11.41 17.14
N SER A 117 -0.87 12.61 16.88
CA SER A 117 -1.52 13.42 17.93
C SER A 117 -2.80 12.79 18.48
N GLU A 118 -3.40 11.84 17.74
CA GLU A 118 -4.66 11.17 18.10
C GLU A 118 -4.43 9.80 18.75
N GLY A 119 -3.18 9.33 18.83
CA GLY A 119 -2.82 8.03 19.38
C GLY A 119 -1.90 7.24 18.46
N GLU A 120 -1.90 5.93 18.61
CA GLU A 120 -1.13 4.99 17.79
C GLU A 120 -1.92 4.59 16.55
N LEU A 121 -1.33 4.78 15.37
CA LEU A 121 -1.88 4.34 14.10
C LEU A 121 -1.16 3.08 13.63
N TYR A 122 -1.91 2.01 13.42
CA TYR A 122 -1.44 0.76 12.82
C TYR A 122 -2.03 0.67 11.40
N VAL A 123 -1.21 0.34 10.42
CA VAL A 123 -1.60 0.34 9.00
C VAL A 123 -1.23 -1.00 8.38
N SER A 124 -2.23 -1.67 7.80
CA SER A 124 -2.02 -2.88 7.01
C SER A 124 -2.18 -2.56 5.53
N PHE A 125 -1.25 -3.06 4.71
CA PHE A 125 -1.31 -2.97 3.24
C PHE A 125 -2.06 -4.15 2.63
N TRP A 126 -2.40 -5.15 3.44
CA TRP A 126 -3.00 -6.39 3.00
C TRP A 126 -4.32 -6.67 3.72
N ASN A 127 -5.23 -7.37 3.05
CA ASN A 127 -6.48 -7.82 3.67
C ASN A 127 -6.87 -9.19 3.11
N SER A 128 -7.23 -10.14 3.99
CA SER A 128 -7.64 -11.49 3.59
C SER A 128 -9.04 -11.56 2.95
N GLY A 129 -9.77 -10.45 2.95
CA GLY A 129 -11.12 -10.31 2.41
C GLY A 129 -11.15 -10.19 0.89
N HIS A 130 -12.36 -10.07 0.35
CA HIS A 130 -12.59 -10.06 -1.10
C HIS A 130 -12.30 -8.71 -1.77
N ASP A 131 -12.09 -7.65 -0.98
CA ASP A 131 -11.92 -6.28 -1.47
C ASP A 131 -10.45 -5.92 -1.70
N PHE A 132 -9.49 -6.78 -1.31
CA PHE A 132 -8.08 -6.61 -1.61
C PHE A 132 -7.79 -6.92 -3.07
N PHE A 133 -7.12 -5.98 -3.75
CA PHE A 133 -6.64 -6.17 -5.11
C PHE A 133 -5.40 -5.33 -5.36
N ILE A 134 -4.58 -5.79 -6.31
CA ILE A 134 -3.46 -5.05 -6.85
C ILE A 134 -3.77 -4.76 -8.31
N ALA A 135 -3.55 -3.52 -8.73
CA ALA A 135 -3.68 -3.09 -10.10
C ALA A 135 -2.53 -2.15 -10.46
N THR A 136 -2.18 -2.09 -11.74
CA THR A 136 -1.36 -0.98 -12.23
C THR A 136 -2.14 0.33 -12.12
N GLU A 137 -1.41 1.45 -12.05
CA GLU A 137 -2.01 2.78 -12.09
C GLU A 137 -2.89 2.97 -13.34
N GLU A 138 -2.46 2.48 -14.50
CA GLU A 138 -3.22 2.55 -15.75
C GLU A 138 -4.55 1.80 -15.65
N GLN A 139 -4.55 0.60 -15.07
CA GLN A 139 -5.77 -0.17 -14.83
C GLN A 139 -6.68 0.56 -13.84
N LEU A 140 -6.15 0.99 -12.69
CA LEU A 140 -6.93 1.65 -11.65
C LEU A 140 -7.57 2.96 -12.14
N LYS A 141 -6.77 3.83 -12.77
CA LYS A 141 -7.24 5.12 -13.28
C LYS A 141 -8.03 4.99 -14.59
N GLY A 142 -7.85 3.90 -15.35
CA GLY A 142 -8.58 3.59 -16.58
C GLY A 142 -9.98 3.00 -16.34
N LEU A 143 -10.15 2.11 -15.36
CA LEU A 143 -11.45 1.51 -14.99
C LEU A 143 -12.50 2.59 -14.63
N GLU A 144 -12.06 3.69 -14.03
CA GLU A 144 -12.94 4.79 -13.65
C GLU A 144 -13.31 5.72 -14.82
N GLN A 145 -12.51 5.77 -15.90
CA GLN A 145 -12.91 6.51 -17.11
C GLN A 145 -14.09 5.85 -17.81
N GLU A 146 -14.20 4.52 -17.75
CA GLU A 146 -15.34 3.78 -18.30
C GLU A 146 -16.60 3.94 -17.43
N SER A 147 -16.46 3.95 -16.10
CA SER A 147 -17.56 4.22 -15.15
C SER A 147 -18.10 5.67 -15.23
N GLY A 148 -17.27 6.63 -15.66
CA GLY A 148 -17.67 8.03 -15.90
C GLY A 148 -18.38 8.28 -17.25
N MET A 149 -18.42 7.29 -18.16
CA MET A 149 -19.05 7.40 -19.48
C MET A 149 -20.43 6.71 -19.51
N GLN A 150 -21.34 7.04 -18.58
CA GLN A 150 -22.75 6.68 -18.76
C GLN A 150 -23.43 7.63 -19.78
N MET A 151 -23.45 7.14 -21.02
CA MET A 151 -24.19 7.54 -22.21
C MET A 151 -25.45 8.40 -21.95
N GLY A 152 -25.35 9.71 -22.17
CA GLY A 152 -26.49 10.54 -22.56
C GLY A 152 -26.78 10.32 -24.05
N GLY A 153 -27.81 9.56 -24.38
CA GLY A 153 -28.19 9.25 -25.76
C GLY A 153 -29.69 8.99 -25.93
N MET A 154 -30.38 10.06 -26.39
CA MET A 154 -31.77 10.23 -26.83
C MET A 154 -32.91 10.00 -25.84
#